data_AF-A0A8T7I400-F1
#
_entry.id   AF-A0A8T7I400-F1
#
_cell.length_a   1.000
_cell.length_b   1.000
_cell.length_c   1.000
_cell.angle_alpha   90.00
_cell.angle_beta   90.00
_cell.angle_gamma   90.00
#
_symmetry.space_group_name_H-M   'P 1'
#
loop_
_entity.id
_entity.type
_entity.pdbx_description
1 polymer ?
#
loop_
_entity_poly.entity_id
_entity_poly.type
_entity_poly.pdbx_seq_one_letter_code
_entity_poly.pdbx_strand_id
1 'polypeptide(L)'
;MKYLLSILMIFSCSKSWSLECVEEGKVFKTYLESEKHTVEGPFTIEQLENINMIEVRETKEVIPFGYSNKLWLEFKSKLRKGDSIYFVKLIDGKAYYGGHILVREGCIIEFLMGVTS
;
A
#
# COMPACT_ATOMS: atom_id res chain seq x y z
N MET A 1 -57.98 -11.15 -17.30
CA MET A 1 -56.83 -11.83 -16.66
C MET A 1 -55.61 -10.96 -16.91
N LYS A 2 -55.23 -10.11 -15.95
CA LYS A 2 -54.32 -10.37 -14.82
C LYS A 2 -52.83 -10.17 -15.21
N TYR A 3 -52.37 -8.94 -14.92
CA TYR A 3 -51.05 -8.46 -14.52
C TYR A 3 -49.93 -8.24 -15.57
N LEU A 4 -49.74 -6.95 -15.90
CA LEU A 4 -48.44 -6.27 -15.92
C LEU A 4 -47.58 -6.69 -14.71
N LEU A 5 -46.29 -6.94 -14.89
CA LEU A 5 -45.26 -6.46 -13.97
C LEU A 5 -43.87 -6.46 -14.63
N SER A 6 -43.35 -5.25 -14.84
CA SER A 6 -41.97 -4.96 -15.19
C SER A 6 -41.02 -5.46 -14.10
N ILE A 7 -39.95 -6.17 -14.47
CA ILE A 7 -38.81 -6.39 -13.56
C ILE A 7 -37.61 -5.63 -14.11
N LEU A 8 -37.54 -4.39 -13.64
CA LEU A 8 -36.36 -3.56 -13.57
C LEU A 8 -35.37 -4.28 -12.64
N MET A 9 -34.39 -5.01 -13.16
CA MET A 9 -33.27 -5.51 -12.36
C MET A 9 -32.33 -4.34 -12.07
N ILE A 10 -32.65 -3.73 -10.94
CA ILE A 10 -31.92 -2.71 -10.21
C ILE A 10 -30.42 -3.01 -10.24
N PHE A 11 -29.68 -2.03 -10.75
CA PHE A 11 -28.34 -1.63 -10.33
C PHE A 11 -27.91 -2.30 -9.02
N SER A 12 -27.25 -3.44 -9.12
CA SER A 12 -26.37 -3.91 -8.04
C SER A 12 -25.08 -3.09 -8.15
N CYS A 13 -25.19 -1.81 -7.79
CA CYS A 13 -24.06 -1.00 -7.43
C CYS A 13 -23.48 -1.66 -6.18
N SER A 14 -22.53 -2.57 -6.39
CA SER A 14 -21.71 -3.16 -5.35
C SER A 14 -20.81 -2.07 -4.75
N LYS A 15 -21.41 -1.13 -4.01
CA LYS A 15 -20.71 -0.30 -3.03
C LYS A 15 -20.43 -1.16 -1.81
N SER A 16 -19.61 -2.17 -2.04
CA SER A 16 -19.07 -3.04 -1.03
C SER A 16 -17.63 -2.60 -0.81
N TRP A 17 -17.47 -1.77 0.23
CA TRP A 17 -16.23 -1.54 1.00
C TRP A 17 -15.35 -0.36 0.55
N SER A 18 -15.53 0.79 1.22
CA SER A 18 -14.43 1.71 1.61
C SER A 18 -14.91 2.88 2.49
N LEU A 19 -15.95 2.70 3.32
CA LEU A 19 -16.49 3.84 4.10
C LEU A 19 -15.55 4.34 5.22
N GLU A 20 -14.62 3.53 5.71
CA GLU A 20 -13.57 3.96 6.69
C GLU A 20 -12.47 4.80 6.03
N CYS A 21 -12.34 4.68 4.70
CA CYS A 21 -11.30 5.31 3.91
C CYS A 21 -11.59 6.77 3.58
N VAL A 22 -12.85 7.19 3.61
CA VAL A 22 -13.27 8.54 3.19
C VAL A 22 -12.91 9.60 4.23
N GLU A 23 -12.84 9.24 5.52
CA GLU A 23 -12.29 10.12 6.55
C GLU A 23 -10.74 10.06 6.60
N GLU A 24 -10.14 8.90 6.29
CA GLU A 24 -8.69 8.70 6.29
C GLU A 24 -7.97 9.11 4.99
N GLY A 25 -8.68 9.37 3.89
CA GLY A 25 -8.08 9.97 2.69
C GLY A 25 -7.51 11.38 2.94
N LYS A 26 -8.00 12.06 3.98
CA LYS A 26 -7.33 13.24 4.54
C LYS A 26 -6.06 12.90 5.30
N VAL A 27 -5.96 11.72 5.94
CA VAL A 27 -4.81 11.30 6.74
C VAL A 27 -3.56 11.21 5.89
N PHE A 28 -3.59 10.62 4.68
CA PHE A 28 -2.38 10.59 3.84
C PHE A 28 -1.95 12.00 3.41
N LYS A 29 -2.89 12.86 2.99
CA LYS A 29 -2.58 14.24 2.62
C LYS A 29 -2.04 15.05 3.80
N THR A 30 -2.65 14.94 4.97
CA THR A 30 -2.17 15.58 6.21
C THR A 30 -0.83 15.00 6.68
N TYR A 31 -0.59 13.70 6.44
CA TYR A 31 0.70 13.05 6.71
C TYR A 31 1.81 13.61 5.82
N LEU A 32 1.52 13.80 4.52
CA LEU A 32 2.42 14.45 3.55
C LEU A 32 2.74 15.92 3.92
N GLU A 33 1.78 16.63 4.50
CA GLU A 33 1.89 18.06 4.82
C GLU A 33 2.62 18.32 6.16
N SER A 34 2.99 17.30 6.91
CA SER A 34 3.70 17.47 8.19
C SER A 34 5.22 17.54 8.01
N GLU A 35 5.87 18.54 8.61
CA GLU A 35 7.30 18.85 8.41
C GLU A 35 8.29 17.75 8.83
N LYS A 36 7.82 16.68 9.47
CA LYS A 36 8.66 15.58 9.98
C LYS A 36 8.75 14.39 9.03
N HIS A 37 8.00 14.39 7.93
CA HIS A 37 7.94 13.26 7.02
C HIS A 37 8.50 13.60 5.64
N THR A 38 9.25 12.67 5.06
CA THR A 38 9.57 12.69 3.62
C THR A 38 8.83 11.56 2.94
N VAL A 39 8.28 11.84 1.77
CA VAL A 39 7.59 10.83 0.96
C VAL A 39 8.19 10.79 -0.44
N GLU A 40 8.53 9.59 -0.88
CA GLU A 40 9.12 9.31 -2.18
C GLU A 40 8.22 8.34 -2.96
N GLY A 41 8.20 8.48 -4.29
CA GLY A 41 7.38 7.66 -5.19
C GLY A 41 6.39 8.48 -6.03
N PRO A 42 5.38 7.83 -6.64
CA PRO A 42 5.05 6.42 -6.51
C PRO A 42 6.09 5.49 -7.17
N PHE A 43 6.32 4.33 -6.59
CA PHE A 43 7.21 3.29 -7.11
C PHE A 43 6.44 2.17 -7.82
N THR A 44 7.07 1.56 -8.83
CA THR A 44 6.62 0.29 -9.40
C THR A 44 7.17 -0.90 -8.61
N ILE A 45 6.53 -2.06 -8.75
CA ILE A 45 7.05 -3.32 -8.20
C ILE A 45 8.47 -3.59 -8.70
N GLU A 46 8.70 -3.43 -10.00
CA GLU A 46 10.01 -3.67 -10.60
C GLU A 46 11.10 -2.75 -10.02
N GLN A 47 10.80 -1.46 -9.84
CA GLN A 47 11.73 -0.53 -9.19
C GLN A 47 12.07 -0.99 -7.78
N LEU A 48 11.07 -1.35 -6.97
CA LEU A 48 11.27 -1.80 -5.60
C LEU A 48 12.02 -3.12 -5.51
N GLU A 49 11.74 -4.08 -6.39
CA GLU A 49 12.45 -5.35 -6.41
C GLU A 49 13.91 -5.16 -6.81
N ASN A 50 14.18 -4.34 -7.82
CA ASN A 50 15.54 -4.07 -8.29
C ASN A 50 16.40 -3.37 -7.24
N ILE A 51 15.87 -2.37 -6.52
CA ILE A 51 16.65 -1.63 -5.51
C ILE A 51 16.81 -2.41 -4.19
N ASN A 52 15.95 -3.39 -3.92
CA ASN A 52 15.96 -4.17 -2.69
C ASN A 52 16.40 -5.63 -2.89
N MET A 53 17.21 -5.94 -3.90
CA MET A 53 17.80 -7.28 -4.05
C MET A 53 18.84 -7.54 -2.97
N ILE A 54 18.63 -8.57 -2.15
CA ILE A 54 19.51 -8.93 -1.02
C ILE A 54 19.85 -10.42 -1.10
N GLU A 55 21.13 -10.75 -0.93
CA GLU A 55 21.59 -12.14 -0.77
C GLU A 55 21.25 -12.65 0.64
N VAL A 56 20.47 -13.73 0.74
CA VAL A 56 20.20 -14.43 2.00
C VAL A 56 21.39 -15.33 2.31
N ARG A 57 21.99 -15.18 3.51
CA ARG A 57 23.30 -15.78 3.82
C ARG A 57 23.26 -17.30 3.83
N GLU A 58 22.17 -17.86 4.34
CA GLU A 58 21.97 -19.29 4.54
C GLU A 58 21.67 -20.02 3.23
N THR A 59 20.92 -19.40 2.32
CA THR A 59 20.48 -20.03 1.06
C THR A 59 21.32 -19.62 -0.14
N LYS A 60 22.08 -18.52 -0.05
CA LYS A 60 22.81 -17.89 -1.16
C LYS A 60 21.93 -17.38 -2.29
N GLU A 61 20.63 -17.27 -2.05
CA GLU A 61 19.68 -16.73 -3.01
C GLU A 61 19.65 -15.20 -2.93
N VAL A 62 19.60 -14.55 -4.09
CA VAL A 62 19.37 -13.11 -4.19
C VAL A 62 17.90 -12.88 -4.48
N ILE A 63 17.18 -12.34 -3.50
CA ILE A 63 15.73 -12.14 -3.58
C ILE A 63 15.33 -10.73 -3.13
N PRO A 64 14.21 -10.18 -3.62
CA PRO A 64 13.72 -8.89 -3.18
C PRO A 64 13.45 -8.90 -1.67
N PHE A 65 13.90 -7.86 -0.97
CA PHE A 65 13.73 -7.66 0.47
C PHE A 65 14.37 -8.74 1.36
N GLY A 66 15.18 -9.67 0.82
CA GLY A 66 15.96 -10.64 1.60
C GLY A 66 15.13 -11.40 2.65
N TYR A 67 15.51 -11.27 3.93
CA TYR A 67 14.79 -11.89 5.05
C TYR A 67 13.34 -11.41 5.20
N SER A 68 13.02 -10.22 4.69
CA SER A 68 11.67 -9.65 4.67
C SER A 68 10.89 -10.01 3.39
N ASN A 69 11.42 -10.90 2.53
CA ASN A 69 10.76 -11.29 1.28
C ASN A 69 9.33 -11.82 1.50
N LYS A 70 9.09 -12.57 2.59
CA LYS A 70 7.73 -13.04 2.91
C LYS A 70 6.75 -11.88 3.14
N LEU A 71 7.15 -10.86 3.90
CA LEU A 71 6.35 -9.66 4.13
C LEU A 71 6.15 -8.87 2.84
N TRP A 72 7.19 -8.82 1.99
CA TRP A 72 7.08 -8.23 0.65
C TRP A 72 6.06 -8.95 -0.23
N LEU A 73 6.05 -10.29 -0.23
CA LEU A 73 5.07 -11.07 -0.99
C LEU A 73 3.64 -10.86 -0.46
N GLU A 74 3.47 -10.77 0.85
CA GLU A 74 2.18 -10.43 1.48
C GLU A 74 1.72 -9.02 1.10
N PHE A 75 2.61 -8.02 1.15
CA PHE A 75 2.36 -6.66 0.68
C PHE A 75 1.94 -6.64 -0.80
N LYS A 76 2.72 -7.33 -1.66
CA LYS A 76 2.43 -7.47 -3.08
C LYS A 76 1.06 -8.08 -3.37
N SER A 77 0.64 -9.07 -2.57
CA SER A 77 -0.64 -9.75 -2.76
C SER A 77 -1.86 -8.84 -2.58
N LYS A 78 -1.70 -7.71 -1.90
CA LYS A 78 -2.79 -6.74 -1.63
C LYS A 78 -2.97 -5.69 -2.72
N LEU A 79 -2.02 -5.59 -3.66
CA LEU A 79 -2.06 -4.66 -4.77
C LEU A 79 -3.23 -4.92 -5.71
N ARG A 80 -3.87 -3.84 -6.12
CA ARG A 80 -4.88 -3.81 -7.17
C ARG A 80 -4.50 -2.78 -8.23
N LYS A 81 -5.11 -2.90 -9.40
CA LYS A 81 -4.93 -1.91 -10.48
C LYS A 81 -5.37 -0.53 -9.99
N GLY A 82 -4.50 0.46 -10.13
CA GLY A 82 -4.73 1.84 -9.70
C GLY A 82 -4.12 2.18 -8.33
N ASP A 83 -3.61 1.19 -7.60
CA ASP A 83 -2.86 1.44 -6.38
C ASP A 83 -1.50 2.08 -6.67
N SER A 84 -0.98 2.81 -5.68
CA SER A 84 0.33 3.45 -5.72
C SER A 84 1.15 3.03 -4.49
N ILE A 85 2.46 2.83 -4.67
CA ILE A 85 3.35 2.49 -3.57
C ILE A 85 4.25 3.69 -3.29
N TYR A 86 4.35 4.13 -2.04
CA TYR A 86 5.25 5.21 -1.65
C TYR A 86 6.21 4.72 -0.57
N PHE A 87 7.38 5.35 -0.47
CA PHE A 87 8.23 5.21 0.69
C PHE A 87 8.01 6.41 1.61
N VAL A 88 7.71 6.15 2.87
CA VAL A 88 7.55 7.17 3.90
C VAL A 88 8.67 7.05 4.91
N LYS A 89 9.19 8.20 5.33
CA LYS A 89 10.22 8.28 6.34
C LYS A 89 9.86 9.38 7.34
N LEU A 90 9.89 9.03 8.61
CA LEU A 90 9.76 9.92 9.76
C LEU A 90 11.13 10.11 10.40
N ILE A 91 11.54 11.37 10.55
CA ILE A 91 12.70 11.76 11.36
C ILE A 91 12.17 12.50 12.59
N ASP A 92 12.36 11.91 13.78
CA ASP A 92 12.06 12.59 15.05
C ASP A 92 13.30 12.59 15.96
N GLY A 93 14.02 13.71 15.94
CA GLY A 93 15.30 13.83 16.63
C GLY A 93 16.34 12.84 16.11
N LYS A 94 16.66 11.81 16.91
CA LYS A 94 17.60 10.73 16.55
C LYS A 94 16.90 9.46 16.06
N ALA A 95 15.57 9.37 16.18
CA ALA A 95 14.83 8.20 15.77
C ALA A 95 14.50 8.25 14.27
N TYR A 96 14.70 7.12 13.60
CA TYR A 96 14.41 6.92 12.19
C TYR A 96 13.38 5.81 12.05
N TYR A 97 12.24 6.11 11.43
CA TYR A 97 11.24 5.12 11.06
C TYR A 97 10.95 5.27 9.57
N GLY A 98 11.04 4.18 8.81
CA GLY A 98 10.78 4.21 7.38
C GLY A 98 10.17 2.92 6.87
N GLY A 99 9.36 3.01 5.82
CA GLY A 99 8.69 1.86 5.25
C GLY A 99 7.97 2.20 3.95
N HIS A 100 7.55 1.16 3.25
CA HIS A 100 6.71 1.31 2.07
C HIS A 100 5.24 1.26 2.46
N ILE A 101 4.43 2.10 1.84
CA ILE A 101 2.98 2.14 2.04
C ILE A 101 2.25 1.84 0.74
N LEU A 102 1.16 1.09 0.84
CA LEU A 102 0.24 0.86 -0.26
C LEU A 102 -0.89 1.87 -0.18
N VAL A 103 -1.06 2.70 -1.20
CA VAL A 103 -2.12 3.71 -1.26
C VAL A 103 -3.15 3.36 -2.33
N ARG A 104 -4.44 3.34 -1.95
CA ARG A 104 -5.57 3.14 -2.86
C ARG A 104 -6.57 4.27 -2.67
N GLU A 105 -6.87 4.98 -3.75
CA GLU A 105 -7.87 6.08 -3.74
C GLU A 105 -7.59 7.13 -2.63
N GLY A 106 -6.31 7.34 -2.29
CA GLY A 106 -5.88 8.30 -1.26
C GLY A 106 -5.76 7.73 0.16
N CYS A 107 -6.11 6.46 0.39
CA CYS A 107 -5.96 5.82 1.69
C CYS A 107 -4.74 4.92 1.78
N ILE A 108 -4.15 4.82 2.97
CA ILE A 108 -3.13 3.80 3.25
C ILE A 108 -3.82 2.47 3.57
N ILE A 109 -3.52 1.44 2.79
CA ILE A 109 -4.10 0.10 2.90
C ILE A 109 -3.18 -0.86 3.64
N GLU A 110 -1.86 -0.65 3.56
CA GLU A 110 -0.86 -1.51 4.17
C GLU A 110 0.45 -0.75 4.41
N PHE A 111 1.19 -1.15 5.46
CA PHE A 111 2.54 -0.71 5.77
C PHE A 111 3.52 -1.89 5.73
N LEU A 112 4.48 -1.84 4.83
CA LEU A 112 5.68 -2.65 4.89
C LEU A 112 6.77 -1.87 5.61
N MET A 113 6.81 -2.01 6.93
CA MET A 113 7.84 -1.40 7.77
C MET A 113 9.21 -2.00 7.42
N GLY A 114 10.18 -1.13 7.15
CA GLY A 114 11.58 -1.56 7.11
C GLY A 114 12.05 -1.77 8.54
N VAL A 115 12.24 -3.02 8.96
CA VAL A 115 13.15 -3.29 10.08
C VAL A 115 14.54 -2.98 9.55
N THR A 116 15.05 -1.80 9.89
CA THR A 116 16.47 -1.47 9.68
C THR A 116 17.29 -2.53 10.42
N SER A 117 17.91 -3.43 9.67
CA SER A 117 18.91 -4.38 10.17
C SER A 117 20.20 -3.66 10.52
#